data_AF-A0A530CHQ7-F1
#
_entry.id   AF-A0A530CHQ7-F1
#
_cell.length_a   1.000
_cell.length_b   1.000
_cell.length_c   1.000
_cell.angle_alpha   90.00
_cell.angle_beta   90.00
_cell.angle_gamma   90.00
#
_symmetry.space_group_name_H-M   'P 1'
#
loop_
_entity.id
_entity.type
_entity.pdbx_description
1 polymer ?
#
loop_
_entity_poly.entity_id
_entity_poly.type
_entity_poly.pdbx_seq_one_letter_code
_entity_poly.pdbx_strand_id
1 'polypeptide(L)'
;MSAPRELTDDNAREMARHIRNHDWQIMEKTNLLGTLWCCWWDKNRHFQKYDSTTGRYVESIPDDVQVFGLIDAMEFLEWTKQHPDWWTIGEWSDERYAAPVSLTDAGRAALANRAAYDMEPVMGGLVEPGWRAIPAEPKGGV
;
A
#
# COMPACT_ATOMS: atom_id res chain seq x y z
N MET A 1 10.43 -8.12 -15.62
CA MET A 1 9.54 -9.03 -14.86
C MET A 1 10.36 -9.65 -13.74
N SER A 2 10.12 -9.23 -12.51
CA SER A 2 10.67 -9.91 -11.34
C SER A 2 10.00 -11.28 -11.20
N ALA A 3 10.69 -12.27 -10.63
CA ALA A 3 10.06 -13.54 -10.30
C ALA A 3 8.93 -13.30 -9.27
N PRO A 4 7.80 -14.02 -9.35
CA PRO A 4 6.75 -13.93 -8.35
C PRO A 4 7.32 -14.33 -6.98
N ARG A 5 7.06 -13.51 -5.95
CA ARG A 5 7.45 -13.79 -4.57
C ARG A 5 6.67 -15.03 -4.08
N GLU A 6 7.37 -16.02 -3.54
CA GLU A 6 6.80 -17.31 -3.13
C GLU A 6 6.42 -17.30 -1.64
N LEU A 7 5.24 -17.84 -1.29
CA LEU A 7 4.73 -17.93 0.08
C LEU A 7 5.22 -19.22 0.78
N THR A 8 6.54 -19.30 1.01
CA THR A 8 7.25 -20.50 1.47
C THR A 8 7.09 -20.81 2.96
N ASP A 9 6.83 -19.80 3.78
CA ASP A 9 6.77 -19.91 5.25
C ASP A 9 5.75 -18.94 5.86
N ASP A 10 5.52 -19.07 7.17
CA ASP A 10 4.52 -18.29 7.91
C ASP A 10 4.88 -16.80 7.93
N ASN A 11 6.16 -16.42 7.99
CA ASN A 11 6.59 -15.01 7.97
C ASN A 11 6.26 -14.37 6.61
N ALA A 12 6.46 -15.09 5.50
CA ALA A 12 6.08 -14.63 4.16
C ALA A 12 4.56 -14.38 4.05
N ARG A 13 3.74 -15.22 4.69
CA ARG A 13 2.27 -15.07 4.74
C ARG A 13 1.84 -13.90 5.62
N GLU A 14 2.45 -13.73 6.79
CA GLU A 14 2.20 -12.56 7.66
C GLU A 14 2.58 -11.26 6.96
N MET A 15 3.72 -11.22 6.28
CA MET A 15 4.16 -10.05 5.50
C MET A 15 3.20 -9.72 4.35
N ALA A 16 2.77 -10.72 3.57
CA ALA A 16 1.79 -10.52 2.50
C ALA A 16 0.46 -9.97 3.03
N ARG A 17 -0.04 -10.50 4.16
CA ARG A 17 -1.24 -10.00 4.84
C ARG A 17 -1.06 -8.57 5.36
N HIS A 18 0.14 -8.23 5.86
CA HIS A 18 0.46 -6.88 6.32
C HIS A 18 0.42 -5.86 5.17
N ILE A 19 1.13 -6.14 4.08
CA ILE A 19 1.17 -5.29 2.87
C ILE A 19 -0.24 -5.06 2.34
N ARG A 20 -1.00 -6.15 2.10
CA ARG A 20 -2.39 -6.08 1.61
C ARG A 20 -3.32 -5.28 2.53
N ASN A 21 -3.21 -5.45 3.85
CA ASN A 21 -4.03 -4.69 4.80
C ASN A 21 -3.64 -3.19 4.80
N HIS A 22 -2.37 -2.85 4.62
CA HIS A 22 -1.89 -1.47 4.48
C HIS A 22 -2.40 -0.85 3.17
N ASP A 23 -2.30 -1.58 2.06
CA ASP A 23 -2.84 -1.22 0.75
C ASP A 23 -4.35 -0.86 0.82
N TRP A 24 -5.16 -1.73 1.44
CA TRP A 24 -6.58 -1.41 1.66
C TRP A 24 -6.82 -0.19 2.56
N GLN A 25 -6.01 0.02 3.61
CA GLN A 25 -6.12 1.21 4.46
C GLN A 25 -5.82 2.50 3.68
N ILE A 26 -4.88 2.47 2.74
CA ILE A 26 -4.62 3.62 1.84
C ILE A 26 -5.83 3.88 0.94
N MET A 27 -6.47 2.83 0.40
CA MET A 27 -7.72 2.99 -0.36
C MET A 27 -8.87 3.53 0.50
N GLU A 28 -9.05 3.04 1.74
CA GLU A 28 -10.07 3.56 2.67
C GLU A 28 -9.85 5.06 2.96
N LYS A 29 -8.61 5.46 3.29
CA LYS A 29 -8.24 6.87 3.53
C LYS A 29 -8.46 7.72 2.27
N THR A 30 -8.04 7.23 1.11
CA THR A 30 -8.24 7.91 -0.19
C THR A 30 -9.72 8.08 -0.52
N ASN A 31 -10.55 7.07 -0.28
CA ASN A 31 -11.99 7.12 -0.51
C ASN A 31 -12.71 8.10 0.44
N LEU A 32 -12.31 8.12 1.72
CA LEU A 32 -12.88 9.02 2.73
C LEU A 32 -12.59 10.50 2.41
N LEU A 33 -11.39 10.80 1.93
CA LEU A 33 -10.94 12.17 1.61
C LEU A 33 -11.29 12.59 0.17
N GLY A 34 -11.61 11.64 -0.71
CA GLY A 34 -11.74 11.84 -2.16
C GLY A 34 -10.41 12.03 -2.89
N THR A 35 -9.44 12.69 -2.26
CA THR A 35 -8.04 12.79 -2.72
C THR A 35 -7.10 12.74 -1.53
N LEU A 36 -6.12 11.85 -1.59
CA LEU A 36 -5.03 11.70 -0.64
C LEU A 36 -3.73 12.24 -1.27
N TRP A 37 -3.00 13.09 -0.56
CA TRP A 37 -1.73 13.63 -1.03
C TRP A 37 -0.58 12.73 -0.61
N CYS A 38 -0.07 11.94 -1.55
CA CYS A 38 0.95 10.94 -1.30
C CYS A 38 2.37 11.53 -1.48
N CYS A 39 3.10 11.66 -0.38
CA CYS A 39 4.53 11.90 -0.39
C CYS A 39 5.27 10.56 -0.44
N TRP A 40 5.84 10.23 -1.60
CA TRP A 40 6.63 9.02 -1.81
C TRP A 40 7.91 8.98 -0.96
N TRP A 41 8.38 10.13 -0.46
CA TRP A 41 9.69 10.24 0.18
C TRP A 41 9.91 11.59 0.89
N ASP A 42 9.68 11.67 2.21
CA ASP A 42 10.07 12.86 2.96
C ASP A 42 11.56 12.81 3.37
N LYS A 43 12.43 13.24 2.46
CA LYS A 43 13.88 13.22 2.68
C LYS A 43 14.39 14.37 3.54
N ASN A 44 13.75 15.53 3.46
CA ASN A 44 14.21 16.77 4.09
C ASN A 44 13.39 17.16 5.33
N ARG A 45 12.47 16.29 5.77
CA ARG A 45 11.57 16.54 6.90
C ARG A 45 10.63 17.72 6.62
N HIS A 46 10.11 17.81 5.39
CA HIS A 46 9.17 18.86 4.96
C HIS A 46 7.92 18.92 5.84
N PHE A 47 7.52 17.79 6.41
CA PHE A 47 6.40 17.72 7.35
C PHE A 47 6.83 17.81 8.82
N GLN A 48 8.01 18.35 9.14
CA GLN A 48 8.42 18.61 10.52
C GLN A 48 8.44 20.11 10.84
N LYS A 49 7.90 20.44 12.02
CA LYS A 49 7.87 21.79 12.59
C LYS A 49 8.73 21.84 13.85
N TYR A 50 9.51 22.89 14.04
CA TYR A 50 10.21 23.11 15.30
C TYR A 50 9.22 23.56 16.39
N ASP A 51 9.12 22.78 17.46
CA ASP A 51 8.43 23.15 18.69
C ASP A 51 9.43 23.78 19.67
N SER A 52 9.28 25.09 19.88
CA SER A 52 10.08 25.87 20.81
C SER A 52 9.85 25.52 22.29
N THR A 53 8.76 24.82 22.62
CA THR A 53 8.41 24.43 23.99
C THR A 53 9.15 23.17 24.42
N THR A 54 9.26 22.17 23.53
CA THR A 54 10.05 20.94 23.77
C THR A 54 11.48 21.03 23.25
N GLY A 55 11.82 22.03 22.44
CA GLY A 55 13.14 22.22 21.84
C GLY A 55 13.45 21.19 20.75
N ARG A 56 12.42 20.63 20.11
CA ARG A 56 12.52 19.49 19.18
C ARG A 56 11.74 19.76 17.89
N TYR A 57 12.12 19.08 16.83
CA TYR A 57 11.27 18.96 15.65
C TYR A 57 10.19 17.90 15.92
N VAL A 58 8.94 18.25 15.66
CA VAL A 58 7.76 17.37 15.74
C VAL A 58 7.15 17.23 14.36
N GLU A 59 6.55 16.08 14.08
CA GLU A 59 5.79 15.88 12.84
C GLU A 59 4.50 16.70 12.85
N SER A 60 4.19 17.26 11.69
CA SER A 60 3.09 18.19 11.40
C SER A 60 2.53 17.85 10.01
N ILE A 61 2.32 16.55 9.77
CA ILE A 61 1.74 16.01 8.54
C ILE A 61 0.25 16.39 8.52
N PRO A 62 -0.26 17.05 7.46
CA PRO A 62 -1.69 17.29 7.30
C PRO A 62 -2.48 15.98 7.22
N ASP A 63 -3.73 15.96 7.74
CA ASP A 63 -4.58 14.75 7.73
C ASP A 63 -4.81 14.18 6.32
N ASP A 64 -4.81 15.06 5.32
CA ASP A 64 -4.98 14.73 3.91
C ASP A 64 -3.68 14.34 3.18
N VAL A 65 -2.56 14.24 3.91
CA VAL A 65 -1.27 13.76 3.42
C VAL A 65 -0.99 12.34 3.93
N GLN A 66 -0.37 11.52 3.09
CA GLN A 66 0.27 10.26 3.47
C GLN A 66 1.76 10.36 3.16
N VAL A 67 2.59 10.27 4.18
CA VAL A 67 4.04 10.13 4.01
C VAL A 67 4.38 8.64 4.03
N PHE A 68 5.15 8.19 3.04
CA PHE A 68 5.60 6.82 2.92
C PHE A 68 7.08 6.68 3.29
N GLY A 69 7.47 5.55 3.88
CA GLY A 69 8.85 5.10 3.86
C GLY A 69 9.27 4.71 2.45
N LEU A 70 10.59 4.64 2.19
CA LEU A 70 11.12 4.35 0.85
C LEU A 70 10.60 3.01 0.29
N ILE A 71 10.47 1.98 1.14
CA ILE A 71 10.00 0.66 0.75
C ILE A 71 8.48 0.71 0.49
N ASP A 72 7.72 1.22 1.46
CA ASP A 72 6.26 1.37 1.38
C ASP A 72 5.82 2.16 0.13
N ALA A 73 6.55 3.22 -0.21
CA ALA A 73 6.32 4.01 -1.42
C ALA A 73 6.56 3.20 -2.69
N MET A 74 7.60 2.37 -2.72
CA MET A 74 7.88 1.51 -3.87
C MET A 74 6.83 0.40 -4.02
N GLU A 75 6.33 -0.17 -2.92
CA GLU A 75 5.30 -1.21 -2.96
C GLU A 75 3.94 -0.62 -3.38
N PHE A 76 3.53 0.50 -2.81
CA PHE A 76 2.32 1.22 -3.25
C PHE A 76 2.39 1.68 -4.71
N LEU A 77 3.53 2.25 -5.15
CA LEU A 77 3.72 2.64 -6.55
C LEU A 77 3.77 1.44 -7.50
N GLU A 78 4.09 0.25 -7.03
CA GLU A 78 3.99 -0.97 -7.84
C GLU A 78 2.54 -1.48 -7.89
N TRP A 79 1.82 -1.46 -6.78
CA TRP A 79 0.41 -1.84 -6.72
C TRP A 79 -0.47 -0.95 -7.63
N THR A 80 -0.25 0.37 -7.62
CA THR A 80 -0.94 1.30 -8.53
C THR A 80 -0.68 1.05 -10.02
N LYS A 81 0.48 0.47 -10.39
CA LYS A 81 0.77 0.04 -11.77
C LYS A 81 0.11 -1.30 -12.14
N GLN A 82 -0.13 -2.17 -11.15
CA GLN A 82 -0.82 -3.45 -11.36
C GLN A 82 -2.33 -3.27 -11.54
N HIS A 83 -2.90 -2.21 -10.95
CA HIS A 83 -4.32 -1.84 -11.05
C HIS A 83 -4.51 -0.42 -11.60
N PRO A 84 -4.00 -0.09 -12.80
CA PRO A 84 -3.97 1.29 -13.30
C PRO A 84 -5.37 1.88 -13.56
N ASP A 85 -6.39 1.03 -13.65
CA ASP A 85 -7.80 1.41 -13.77
C ASP A 85 -8.43 1.82 -12.44
N TRP A 86 -7.83 1.51 -11.28
CA TRP A 86 -8.37 1.83 -9.95
C TRP A 86 -7.99 3.22 -9.45
N TRP A 87 -6.92 3.80 -10.01
CA TRP A 87 -6.27 5.00 -9.50
C TRP A 87 -6.28 6.15 -10.51
N THR A 88 -6.29 7.37 -9.98
CA THR A 88 -5.90 8.57 -10.72
C THR A 88 -4.84 9.29 -9.90
N ILE A 89 -3.63 9.36 -10.47
CA ILE A 89 -2.45 9.97 -9.85
C ILE A 89 -2.12 11.24 -10.65
N GLY A 90 -2.12 12.40 -9.99
CA GLY A 90 -1.73 13.66 -10.59
C GLY A 90 -0.21 13.91 -10.53
N GLU A 91 0.20 15.07 -11.04
CA GLU A 91 1.60 15.48 -11.01
C GLU A 91 2.07 15.80 -9.58
N TRP A 92 3.38 15.66 -9.35
CA TRP A 92 4.01 16.05 -8.09
C TRP A 92 3.93 17.56 -7.87
N SER A 93 3.46 17.97 -6.70
CA SER A 93 3.46 19.38 -6.27
C SER A 93 4.61 19.62 -5.30
N ASP A 94 5.53 20.52 -5.67
CA ASP A 94 6.60 20.97 -4.77
C ASP A 94 6.07 21.80 -3.59
N GLU A 95 4.92 22.46 -3.73
CA GLU A 95 4.26 23.22 -2.66
C GLU A 95 3.68 22.29 -1.57
N ARG A 96 3.04 21.20 -2.00
CA ARG A 96 2.47 20.19 -1.09
C ARG A 96 3.46 19.10 -0.70
N TYR A 97 4.61 19.05 -1.38
CA TYR A 97 5.62 18.01 -1.31
C TYR A 97 5.02 16.58 -1.42
N ALA A 98 4.08 16.43 -2.35
CA ALA A 98 3.27 15.23 -2.55
C ALA A 98 2.59 15.24 -3.93
N ALA A 99 2.17 14.07 -4.41
CA ALA A 99 1.29 13.93 -5.57
C ALA A 99 -0.15 13.61 -5.13
N PRO A 100 -1.19 14.21 -5.73
CA PRO A 100 -2.57 13.90 -5.41
C PRO A 100 -2.97 12.55 -6.01
N VAL A 101 -3.55 11.68 -5.19
CA VAL A 101 -4.05 10.35 -5.55
C VAL A 101 -5.53 10.25 -5.22
N SER A 102 -6.32 9.71 -6.14
CA SER A 102 -7.76 9.49 -5.98
C SER A 102 -8.18 8.14 -6.55
N LEU A 103 -9.31 7.61 -6.10
CA LEU A 103 -9.90 6.39 -6.65
C LEU A 103 -10.80 6.72 -7.86
N THR A 104 -10.76 5.84 -8.86
CA THR A 104 -11.78 5.78 -9.92
C THR A 104 -13.05 5.09 -9.40
N ASP A 105 -14.09 5.00 -10.24
CA ASP A 105 -15.25 4.16 -9.93
C ASP A 105 -14.89 2.67 -9.82
N ALA A 106 -13.92 2.20 -10.62
CA ALA A 106 -13.40 0.83 -10.51
C ALA A 106 -12.65 0.62 -9.19
N GLY A 107 -11.82 1.58 -8.76
CA GLY A 107 -11.12 1.52 -7.46
C GLY A 107 -12.10 1.56 -6.27
N ARG A 108 -13.15 2.39 -6.33
CA ARG A 108 -14.22 2.39 -5.34
C ARG A 108 -14.98 1.06 -5.31
N ALA A 109 -15.29 0.48 -6.47
CA ALA A 109 -15.94 -0.82 -6.56
C ALA A 109 -15.05 -1.95 -6.03
N ALA A 110 -13.74 -1.92 -6.32
CA ALA A 110 -12.77 -2.87 -5.79
C ALA A 110 -12.70 -2.81 -4.25
N LEU A 111 -12.57 -1.61 -3.67
CA LEU A 111 -12.59 -1.40 -2.22
C LEU A 111 -13.90 -1.91 -1.57
N ALA A 112 -15.05 -1.57 -2.16
CA ALA A 112 -16.36 -2.02 -1.66
C ALA A 112 -16.52 -3.56 -1.71
N ASN A 113 -15.81 -4.22 -2.62
CA ASN A 113 -15.81 -5.67 -2.79
C ASN A 113 -14.48 -6.33 -2.35
N ARG A 114 -13.68 -5.68 -1.48
CA ARG A 114 -12.33 -6.15 -1.10
C ARG A 114 -12.25 -7.61 -0.66
N ALA A 115 -13.32 -8.13 -0.05
CA ALA A 115 -13.41 -9.54 0.36
C ALA A 115 -13.28 -10.55 -0.80
N ALA A 116 -13.60 -10.16 -2.04
CA ALA A 116 -13.39 -10.97 -3.24
C ALA A 116 -11.92 -10.98 -3.69
N TYR A 117 -11.14 -10.00 -3.26
CA TYR A 117 -9.71 -9.87 -3.49
C TYR A 117 -8.89 -10.44 -2.32
N ASP A 118 -9.38 -10.38 -1.07
CA ASP A 118 -8.72 -10.83 0.17
C ASP A 118 -8.46 -12.37 0.31
N MET A 119 -8.26 -13.10 -0.78
CA MET A 119 -8.33 -14.57 -0.87
C MET A 119 -6.95 -15.27 -0.91
N GLU A 120 -6.83 -16.42 -0.23
CA GLU A 120 -5.69 -17.37 -0.32
C GLU A 120 -6.18 -18.80 -0.61
N PRO A 121 -5.59 -19.55 -1.57
CA PRO A 121 -5.61 -21.00 -1.64
C PRO A 121 -4.32 -21.59 -1.06
N VAL A 122 -4.47 -22.49 -0.13
CA VAL A 122 -3.68 -23.72 -0.25
C VAL A 122 -4.66 -24.75 -0.83
N MET A 123 -4.59 -26.03 -0.47
CA MET A 123 -5.81 -26.83 -0.41
C MET A 123 -6.72 -26.17 0.66
N GLY A 124 -7.79 -25.43 0.34
CA GLY A 124 -8.38 -25.17 -1.00
C GLY A 124 -8.98 -23.76 -1.27
N GLY A 125 -8.43 -23.02 -2.26
CA GLY A 125 -9.04 -21.90 -3.06
C GLY A 125 -8.98 -20.45 -2.50
N LEU A 126 -8.52 -19.35 -3.15
CA LEU A 126 -7.93 -18.99 -4.49
C LEU A 126 -6.98 -17.74 -4.35
N VAL A 127 -5.97 -17.48 -5.22
CA VAL A 127 -4.91 -16.42 -5.03
C VAL A 127 -5.25 -15.09 -5.74
N GLU A 128 -4.82 -13.97 -5.15
CA GLU A 128 -4.73 -12.63 -5.74
C GLU A 128 -3.91 -12.52 -7.07
N PRO A 129 -4.21 -11.54 -7.94
CA PRO A 129 -3.44 -11.30 -9.17
C PRO A 129 -1.98 -10.94 -8.91
N GLY A 130 -1.06 -11.50 -9.70
CA GLY A 130 0.37 -11.15 -9.69
C GLY A 130 1.29 -12.06 -8.88
N TRP A 131 0.74 -12.91 -8.00
CA TRP A 131 1.51 -13.79 -7.12
C TRP A 131 1.41 -15.27 -7.52
N ARG A 132 2.51 -16.02 -7.40
CA ARG A 132 2.57 -17.46 -7.73
C ARG A 132 2.99 -18.24 -6.49
N ALA A 133 2.03 -18.91 -5.85
CA ALA A 133 2.33 -19.84 -4.77
C ALA A 133 3.01 -21.10 -5.34
N ILE A 134 4.16 -21.47 -4.77
CA ILE A 134 4.74 -22.82 -4.90
C ILE A 134 4.35 -23.62 -3.64
N PRO A 135 3.88 -24.87 -3.76
CA PRO A 135 3.58 -25.69 -2.59
C PRO A 135 4.84 -25.98 -1.78
N ALA A 136 4.76 -25.85 -0.45
CA ALA A 136 5.74 -26.46 0.44
C ALA A 136 5.64 -27.99 0.33
N GLU A 137 6.78 -28.69 0.22
CA GLU A 137 6.78 -30.15 0.29
C GLU A 137 6.22 -30.62 1.64
N PRO A 138 5.39 -31.67 1.68
CA PRO A 138 4.84 -32.17 2.93
C PRO A 138 5.98 -32.66 3.83
N LYS A 139 6.12 -32.06 5.02
CA LYS A 139 6.95 -32.63 6.09
C LYS A 139 6.48 -34.05 6.33
N GLY A 140 7.35 -35.02 6.03
CA GLY A 140 6.96 -36.40 5.79
C GLY A 140 6.13 -37.03 6.90
N GLY A 141 4.99 -37.59 6.51
CA GLY A 141 4.17 -38.45 7.36
C GLY A 141 4.30 -39.91 6.92
N VAL A 142 5.15 -40.65 7.62
CA VAL A 142 4.97 -42.08 7.97
C VAL A 142 5.37 -42.22 9.43
#